data_AF-A0AAV4UXS2-F1
#
_entry.id   AF-A0AAV4UXS2-F1
#
_cell.length_a   1.000
_cell.length_b   1.000
_cell.length_c   1.000
_cell.angle_alpha   90.00
_cell.angle_beta   90.00
_cell.angle_gamma   90.00
#
_symmetry.space_group_name_H-M   'P 1'
#
loop_
_entity.id
_entity.type
_entity.pdbx_description
1 polymer ?
#
loop_
_entity_poly.entity_id
_entity_poly.type
_entity_poly.pdbx_seq_one_letter_code
_entity_poly.pdbx_strand_id
1 'polypeptide(L)'
;MQELREQAAKEIFGEVRDISAVDYVEQVNNAGAGVWVVLHLYKPSVPLCTMINNYLYSLSKKFRDVKFLKSISDTCIENYPDKNLPTIFVYYEGQMKHKLIGPEAFGNLNCKADELEWMLSEMGVLKTDLECNPRKKVEDVLLSSLRGSFVGNDDW
;
A
#
# COMPACT_ATOMS: atom_id res chain seq x y z
N MET A 1 -18.48 -1.51 24.60
CA MET A 1 -18.15 -2.96 24.67
C MET A 1 -18.42 -3.72 23.36
N GLN A 2 -19.26 -3.24 22.43
CA GLN A 2 -19.43 -3.86 21.10
C GLN A 2 -18.25 -3.63 20.15
N GLU A 3 -17.70 -2.42 20.08
CA GLU A 3 -16.56 -2.09 19.19
C GLU A 3 -15.33 -3.00 19.39
N LEU A 4 -14.97 -3.32 20.64
CA LEU A 4 -13.83 -4.20 20.93
C LEU A 4 -14.02 -5.64 20.45
N ARG A 5 -15.27 -6.14 20.42
CA ARG A 5 -15.59 -7.50 19.93
C ARG A 5 -15.58 -7.57 18.41
N GLU A 6 -16.06 -6.52 17.74
CA GLU A 6 -16.04 -6.43 16.28
C GLU A 6 -14.62 -6.26 15.73
N GLN A 7 -13.75 -5.56 16.47
CA GLN A 7 -12.35 -5.40 16.10
C GLN A 7 -11.57 -6.73 16.29
N ALA A 8 -11.79 -7.43 17.41
CA ALA A 8 -11.18 -8.74 17.67
C ALA A 8 -11.64 -9.83 16.68
N ALA A 9 -12.87 -9.74 16.16
CA ALA A 9 -13.36 -10.65 15.13
C ALA A 9 -12.76 -10.37 13.73
N LYS A 10 -12.26 -9.16 13.50
CA LYS A 10 -11.59 -8.77 12.25
C LYS A 10 -10.10 -9.11 12.26
N GLU A 11 -9.46 -9.17 13.44
CA GLU A 11 -8.05 -9.54 13.63
C GLU A 11 -7.74 -11.05 13.43
N ILE A 12 -8.38 -11.66 12.42
CA ILE A 12 -8.22 -13.08 12.09
C ILE A 12 -7.10 -13.32 11.08
N PHE A 13 -6.61 -12.27 10.40
CA PHE A 13 -5.50 -12.36 9.47
C PHE A 13 -4.15 -12.24 10.22
N GLY A 14 -3.04 -12.25 9.48
CA GLY A 14 -1.69 -12.33 10.08
C GLY A 14 -0.59 -12.76 9.12
N GLU A 15 -0.96 -13.28 7.96
CA GLU A 15 -0.07 -13.85 6.96
C GLU A 15 -0.41 -13.31 5.56
N VAL A 16 0.55 -13.42 4.64
CA VAL A 16 0.34 -13.16 3.22
C VAL A 16 0.12 -14.50 2.53
N ARG A 17 -1.08 -14.71 1.99
CA ARG A 17 -1.39 -15.95 1.24
C ARG A 17 -1.16 -15.77 -0.25
N ASP A 18 -0.62 -16.82 -0.86
CA ASP A 18 -0.54 -16.90 -2.32
C ASP A 18 -1.87 -17.44 -2.86
N ILE A 19 -2.37 -16.84 -3.93
CA ILE A 19 -3.62 -17.25 -4.58
C ILE A 19 -3.39 -17.44 -6.08
N SER A 20 -4.21 -18.26 -6.71
CA SER A 20 -4.27 -18.38 -8.16
C SER A 20 -5.49 -17.65 -8.75
N ALA A 21 -5.63 -17.64 -10.08
CA ALA A 21 -6.83 -17.10 -10.72
C ALA A 21 -8.13 -17.78 -10.25
N VAL A 22 -8.12 -19.08 -9.92
CA VAL A 22 -9.34 -19.79 -9.50
C VAL A 22 -9.81 -19.35 -8.11
N ASP A 23 -8.87 -18.98 -7.25
CA ASP A 23 -9.16 -18.53 -5.88
C ASP A 23 -9.57 -17.05 -5.84
N TYR A 24 -9.35 -16.29 -6.91
CA TYR A 24 -9.52 -14.85 -6.94
C TYR A 24 -10.90 -14.40 -6.45
N VAL A 25 -11.96 -14.98 -7.03
CA VAL A 25 -13.34 -14.56 -6.72
C VAL A 25 -13.66 -14.83 -5.25
N GLU A 26 -13.29 -16.01 -4.75
CA GLU A 26 -13.55 -16.38 -3.36
C GLU A 26 -12.72 -15.52 -2.39
N GLN A 27 -11.42 -15.39 -2.65
CA GLN A 27 -10.49 -14.79 -1.71
C GLN A 27 -10.49 -13.27 -1.75
N VAL A 28 -10.81 -12.67 -2.90
CA VAL A 28 -10.80 -11.20 -3.13
C VAL A 28 -12.22 -10.64 -3.10
N ASN A 29 -13.13 -11.17 -3.93
CA ASN A 29 -14.49 -10.61 -4.02
C ASN A 29 -15.38 -11.03 -2.84
N ASN A 30 -15.20 -12.26 -2.33
CA ASN A 30 -16.01 -12.82 -1.24
C ASN A 30 -15.25 -12.89 0.10
N ALA A 31 -14.38 -11.92 0.38
CA ALA A 31 -13.54 -11.93 1.59
C ALA A 31 -14.29 -11.69 2.92
N GLY A 32 -15.58 -11.36 2.88
CA GLY A 32 -16.41 -11.06 4.04
C GLY A 32 -16.75 -9.58 4.18
N ALA A 33 -17.80 -9.29 4.95
CA ALA A 33 -18.26 -7.91 5.19
C ALA A 33 -17.25 -7.13 6.06
N GLY A 34 -16.98 -5.88 5.68
CA GLY A 34 -16.05 -5.01 6.42
C GLY A 34 -14.58 -5.46 6.43
N VAL A 35 -14.17 -6.32 5.49
CA VAL A 35 -12.77 -6.76 5.31
C VAL A 35 -12.14 -6.03 4.13
N TRP A 36 -10.97 -5.44 4.37
CA TRP A 36 -10.10 -4.94 3.31
C TRP A 36 -9.24 -6.06 2.76
N VAL A 37 -9.09 -6.11 1.43
CA VAL A 37 -8.21 -7.06 0.75
C VAL A 37 -7.18 -6.31 -0.06
N VAL A 38 -5.91 -6.61 0.19
CA VAL A 38 -4.76 -6.06 -0.55
C VAL A 38 -4.16 -7.20 -1.37
N LEU A 39 -4.34 -7.16 -2.68
CA LEU A 39 -3.79 -8.14 -3.62
C LEU A 39 -2.58 -7.56 -4.35
N HIS A 40 -1.42 -8.17 -4.18
CA HIS A 40 -0.21 -7.84 -4.92
C HIS A 40 0.02 -8.81 -6.09
N LEU A 41 -0.10 -8.30 -7.31
CA LEU A 41 0.35 -8.97 -8.51
C LEU A 41 1.84 -8.74 -8.71
N TYR A 42 2.59 -9.82 -8.82
CA TYR A 42 4.04 -9.77 -8.82
C TYR A 42 4.66 -10.74 -9.82
N LYS A 43 5.94 -10.50 -10.14
CA LYS A 43 6.77 -11.45 -10.89
C LYS A 43 8.13 -11.56 -10.21
N PRO A 44 8.64 -12.78 -9.93
CA PRO A 44 9.90 -12.97 -9.22
C PRO A 44 11.11 -12.32 -9.89
N SER A 45 11.08 -12.12 -11.20
CA SER A 45 12.14 -11.48 -11.98
C SER A 45 12.23 -9.97 -11.76
N VAL A 46 11.23 -9.34 -11.14
CA VAL A 46 11.20 -7.88 -10.87
C VAL A 46 11.67 -7.62 -9.44
N PRO A 47 12.83 -6.95 -9.22
CA PRO A 47 13.37 -6.75 -7.87
C PRO A 47 12.42 -5.99 -6.92
N LEU A 48 11.68 -5.00 -7.46
CA LEU A 48 10.73 -4.21 -6.68
C LEU A 48 9.55 -5.05 -6.16
N CYS A 49 9.10 -6.04 -6.92
CA CYS A 49 8.09 -7.00 -6.47
C CYS A 49 8.57 -7.80 -5.25
N THR A 50 9.82 -8.25 -5.24
CA THR A 50 10.41 -8.98 -4.12
C THR A 50 10.48 -8.11 -2.86
N MET A 51 10.83 -6.82 -3.01
CA MET A 51 10.82 -5.86 -1.89
C MET A 51 9.42 -5.65 -1.33
N ILE A 52 8.41 -5.40 -2.19
CA ILE A 52 7.02 -5.23 -1.76
C ILE A 52 6.50 -6.48 -1.07
N ASN A 53 6.80 -7.68 -1.57
CA ASN A 53 6.41 -8.93 -0.90
C ASN A 53 6.93 -8.98 0.54
N ASN A 54 8.19 -8.61 0.78
CA ASN A 54 8.76 -8.56 2.12
C ASN A 54 8.04 -7.53 3.02
N TYR A 55 7.68 -6.37 2.47
CA TYR A 55 6.93 -5.36 3.22
C TYR A 55 5.53 -5.85 3.57
N LEU A 56 4.83 -6.50 2.64
CA LEU A 56 3.51 -7.09 2.92
C LEU A 56 3.58 -8.18 4.00
N TYR A 57 4.64 -8.99 4.07
CA TYR A 57 4.83 -9.96 5.16
C TYR A 57 5.00 -9.30 6.53
N SER A 58 5.66 -8.15 6.59
CA SER A 58 5.78 -7.38 7.83
C SER A 58 4.45 -6.73 8.20
N LEU A 59 3.76 -6.13 7.22
CA LEU A 59 2.48 -5.47 7.41
C LEU A 59 1.37 -6.45 7.81
N SER A 60 1.34 -7.66 7.24
CA SER A 60 0.32 -8.66 7.59
C SER A 60 0.36 -9.07 9.06
N LYS A 61 1.54 -9.07 9.67
CA LYS A 61 1.71 -9.38 11.10
C LYS A 61 1.26 -8.24 12.01
N LYS A 62 1.40 -7.00 11.53
CA LYS A 62 1.04 -5.78 12.26
C LYS A 62 -0.47 -5.47 12.15
N PHE A 63 -1.04 -5.66 10.96
CA PHE A 63 -2.41 -5.32 10.63
C PHE A 63 -3.22 -6.59 10.34
N ARG A 64 -3.74 -7.18 11.40
CA ARG A 64 -4.46 -8.46 11.34
C ARG A 64 -5.92 -8.32 10.92
N ASP A 65 -6.41 -7.09 10.80
CA ASP A 65 -7.73 -6.71 10.32
C ASP A 65 -7.83 -6.63 8.78
N VAL A 66 -6.68 -6.69 8.09
CA VAL A 66 -6.58 -6.64 6.62
C VAL A 66 -6.08 -7.96 6.06
N LYS A 67 -6.70 -8.39 4.96
CA LYS A 67 -6.33 -9.60 4.24
C LYS A 67 -5.29 -9.29 3.17
N PHE A 68 -4.07 -9.76 3.36
CA PHE A 68 -2.98 -9.60 2.39
C PHE A 68 -2.85 -10.85 1.52
N LEU A 69 -2.90 -10.64 0.20
CA LEU A 69 -2.80 -11.68 -0.81
C LEU A 69 -1.72 -11.33 -1.83
N LYS A 70 -1.12 -12.34 -2.42
CA LYS A 70 -0.21 -12.18 -3.56
C LYS A 70 -0.50 -13.22 -4.63
N SER A 71 -0.20 -12.90 -5.89
CA SER A 71 -0.31 -13.85 -6.99
C SER A 71 0.70 -13.50 -8.09
N ILE A 72 1.17 -14.53 -8.79
CA ILE A 72 2.01 -14.32 -9.97
C ILE A 72 1.13 -13.67 -11.06
N SER A 73 1.61 -12.58 -11.65
CA SER A 73 0.84 -11.79 -12.60
C SER A 73 0.27 -12.63 -13.75
N ASP A 74 1.10 -13.47 -14.38
CA ASP A 74 0.70 -14.32 -15.51
C ASP A 74 -0.30 -15.40 -15.12
N THR A 75 -0.29 -15.86 -13.86
CA THR A 75 -1.20 -16.92 -13.39
C THR A 75 -2.54 -16.38 -12.92
N CYS A 76 -2.60 -15.09 -12.57
CA CYS A 76 -3.80 -14.43 -12.10
C CYS A 76 -4.56 -13.75 -13.24
N ILE A 77 -3.83 -13.04 -14.11
CA ILE A 77 -4.37 -12.31 -15.26
C ILE A 77 -3.56 -12.66 -16.49
N GLU A 78 -4.20 -13.32 -17.45
CA GLU A 78 -3.55 -13.72 -18.69
C GLU A 78 -3.01 -12.49 -19.43
N ASN A 79 -1.74 -12.57 -19.87
CA ASN A 79 -1.04 -11.49 -20.59
C ASN A 79 -0.96 -10.15 -19.82
N TYR A 80 -0.90 -10.17 -18.48
CA TYR A 80 -0.69 -8.94 -17.72
C TYR A 80 0.66 -8.30 -18.07
N PRO A 81 0.70 -7.01 -18.45
CA PRO A 81 1.93 -6.42 -18.98
C PRO A 81 2.96 -6.18 -17.87
N ASP A 82 4.18 -6.71 -18.06
CA ASP A 82 5.25 -6.65 -17.06
C ASP A 82 5.66 -5.22 -16.67
N LYS A 83 5.49 -4.24 -17.56
CA LYS A 83 5.72 -2.81 -17.26
C LYS A 83 4.82 -2.25 -16.15
N ASN A 84 3.67 -2.89 -15.93
CA ASN A 84 2.73 -2.51 -14.89
C ASN A 84 3.09 -3.11 -13.53
N LEU A 85 4.10 -4.00 -13.47
CA LEU A 85 4.54 -4.59 -12.21
C LEU A 85 5.53 -3.68 -11.49
N PRO A 86 5.49 -3.64 -10.14
CA PRO A 86 4.50 -4.28 -9.26
C PRO A 86 3.11 -3.63 -9.35
N THR A 87 2.06 -4.41 -9.13
CA THR A 87 0.68 -3.90 -9.05
C THR A 87 0.02 -4.31 -7.74
N ILE A 88 -0.59 -3.36 -7.04
CA ILE A 88 -1.44 -3.63 -5.87
C ILE A 88 -2.87 -3.21 -6.20
N PHE A 89 -3.80 -4.14 -6.01
CA PHE A 89 -5.23 -3.86 -6.02
C PHE A 89 -5.78 -3.91 -4.60
N VAL A 90 -6.56 -2.90 -4.25
CA VAL A 90 -7.23 -2.80 -2.95
C VAL A 90 -8.72 -2.97 -3.15
N TYR A 91 -9.29 -3.94 -2.45
CA TYR A 91 -10.72 -4.23 -2.45
C TYR A 91 -11.33 -3.99 -1.07
N TYR A 92 -12.60 -3.58 -1.09
CA TYR A 92 -13.45 -3.50 0.09
C TYR A 92 -14.85 -3.92 -0.30
N GLU A 93 -15.41 -4.90 0.43
CA GLU A 93 -16.74 -5.46 0.18
C GLU A 93 -16.95 -5.90 -1.29
N GLY A 94 -15.94 -6.58 -1.83
CA GLY A 94 -15.94 -7.12 -3.18
C GLY A 94 -15.72 -6.11 -4.31
N GLN A 95 -15.62 -4.81 -4.00
CA GLN A 95 -15.39 -3.76 -4.98
C GLN A 95 -13.93 -3.28 -4.95
N MET A 96 -13.33 -3.08 -6.13
CA MET A 96 -12.01 -2.45 -6.24
C MET A 96 -12.14 -0.97 -5.84
N LYS A 97 -11.42 -0.56 -4.80
CA LYS A 97 -11.40 0.83 -4.32
C LYS A 97 -10.19 1.59 -4.83
N HIS A 98 -9.01 0.96 -4.81
CA HIS A 98 -7.76 1.58 -5.24
C HIS A 98 -6.90 0.62 -6.06
N LYS A 99 -6.02 1.21 -6.88
CA LYS A 99 -5.02 0.49 -7.66
C LYS A 99 -3.72 1.28 -7.68
N LEU A 100 -2.61 0.59 -7.45
CA LEU A 100 -1.26 1.10 -7.60
C LEU A 100 -0.60 0.28 -8.69
N ILE A 101 -0.14 0.93 -9.77
CA ILE A 101 0.35 0.25 -10.96
C ILE A 101 1.74 0.77 -11.28
N GLY A 102 2.67 -0.15 -11.49
CA GLY A 102 4.02 0.13 -11.94
C GLY A 102 4.93 0.72 -10.85
N PRO A 103 6.24 0.81 -11.14
CA PRO A 103 7.23 1.30 -10.21
C PRO A 103 7.02 2.77 -9.81
N GLU A 104 6.45 3.58 -10.69
CA GLU A 104 6.18 5.01 -10.44
C GLU A 104 5.28 5.24 -9.22
N ALA A 105 4.27 4.38 -9.04
CA ALA A 105 3.35 4.45 -7.91
C ALA A 105 4.07 4.22 -6.57
N PHE A 106 5.14 3.44 -6.57
CA PHE A 106 5.93 3.08 -5.38
C PHE A 106 7.20 3.91 -5.23
N GLY A 107 7.39 4.99 -5.99
CA GLY A 107 8.64 5.76 -5.90
C GLY A 107 9.85 5.06 -6.48
N ASN A 108 9.61 4.24 -7.50
CA ASN A 108 10.60 3.47 -8.23
C ASN A 108 11.34 2.49 -7.31
N LEU A 109 12.67 2.45 -7.39
CA LEU A 109 13.49 1.48 -6.64
C LEU A 109 13.72 1.88 -5.17
N ASN A 110 13.26 3.05 -4.73
CA ASN A 110 13.53 3.59 -3.40
C ASN A 110 12.32 3.48 -2.44
N CYS A 111 11.32 2.65 -2.79
CA CYS A 111 10.16 2.38 -1.95
C CYS A 111 10.59 1.83 -0.60
N LYS A 112 10.20 2.49 0.50
CA LYS A 112 10.41 1.99 1.86
C LYS A 112 9.16 1.30 2.40
N ALA A 113 9.35 0.43 3.40
CA ALA A 113 8.24 -0.22 4.10
C ALA A 113 7.26 0.80 4.69
N ASP A 114 7.78 1.87 5.31
CA ASP A 114 6.98 2.93 5.92
C ASP A 114 6.16 3.72 4.87
N GLU A 115 6.69 3.87 3.65
CA GLU A 115 5.98 4.52 2.56
C GLU A 115 4.80 3.66 2.10
N LEU A 116 4.99 2.35 1.98
CA LEU A 116 3.90 1.43 1.63
C LEU A 116 2.81 1.41 2.73
N GLU A 117 3.22 1.40 4.00
CA GLU A 117 2.29 1.51 5.14
C GLU A 117 1.48 2.80 5.07
N TRP A 118 2.16 3.94 4.85
CA TRP A 118 1.52 5.24 4.72
C TRP A 118 0.54 5.27 3.54
N MET A 119 0.94 4.78 2.36
CA MET A 119 0.07 4.74 1.18
C MET A 119 -1.22 3.96 1.42
N LEU A 120 -1.12 2.80 2.07
CA LEU A 120 -2.29 2.00 2.42
C LEU A 120 -3.15 2.68 3.50
N SER A 121 -2.53 3.40 4.44
CA SER A 121 -3.27 4.16 5.45
C SER A 121 -3.99 5.38 4.88
N GLU A 122 -3.37 6.11 3.95
CA GLU A 122 -3.98 7.26 3.26
C GLU A 122 -5.22 6.84 2.45
N MET A 123 -5.22 5.59 1.94
CA MET A 123 -6.39 4.97 1.28
C MET A 123 -7.46 4.48 2.27
N GLY A 124 -7.25 4.61 3.58
CA GLY A 124 -8.15 4.12 4.62
C GLY A 124 -8.12 2.60 4.83
N VAL A 125 -7.15 1.91 4.24
CA VAL A 125 -6.99 0.44 4.36
C VAL A 125 -6.44 0.07 5.74
N LEU A 126 -5.48 0.86 6.24
CA LEU A 126 -4.80 0.62 7.51
C LEU A 126 -4.99 1.80 8.46
N LYS A 127 -5.04 1.52 9.76
CA LYS A 127 -4.91 2.52 10.81
C LYS A 127 -3.46 2.55 11.29
N THR A 128 -2.63 3.39 10.68
CA THR A 128 -1.23 3.57 11.11
C THR A 128 -1.13 4.57 12.27
N ASP A 129 -0.13 4.39 13.12
CA ASP A 129 0.28 5.37 14.14
C ASP A 129 1.25 6.44 13.57
N LEU A 130 1.63 6.34 12.30
CA LEU A 130 2.51 7.32 11.65
C LEU A 130 1.81 8.70 11.60
N GLU A 131 2.46 9.73 12.14
CA GLU A 131 1.91 11.09 12.20
C GLU A 131 2.19 11.94 10.94
N CYS A 132 3.19 11.58 10.12
CA CYS A 132 3.60 12.34 8.94
C CYS A 132 4.00 11.47 7.75
N ASN A 133 3.70 11.97 6.53
CA ASN A 133 4.05 11.31 5.27
C ASN A 133 5.58 11.22 5.10
N PRO A 134 6.17 10.02 5.03
CA PRO A 134 7.63 9.84 4.91
C PRO A 134 8.22 10.36 3.59
N ARG A 135 7.39 10.63 2.57
CA ARG A 135 7.81 11.23 1.29
C ARG A 135 7.91 12.74 1.29
N LYS A 136 7.38 13.44 2.30
CA LYS A 136 7.62 14.88 2.43
C LYS A 136 9.09 15.07 2.82
N LYS A 137 9.93 15.38 1.84
CA LYS A 137 11.17 16.12 2.11
C LYS A 137 10.78 17.30 3.01
N VAL A 138 11.55 17.47 4.08
CA VAL A 138 11.62 18.68 4.89
C VAL A 138 11.84 19.91 4.00
N GLU A 139 10.79 20.42 3.38
CA GLU A 139 10.87 21.54 2.41
C GLU A 139 10.05 22.76 2.83
N ASP A 140 9.60 22.85 4.09
CA ASP A 140 8.74 23.96 4.53
C ASP A 140 9.33 24.91 5.59
N VAL A 141 10.57 24.72 6.07
CA VAL A 141 11.13 25.63 7.09
C VAL A 141 12.35 26.44 6.61
N LEU A 142 13.18 25.86 5.73
CA LEU A 142 14.39 26.53 5.25
C LEU A 142 14.14 27.49 4.08
N LEU A 143 13.13 27.27 3.24
CA LEU A 143 12.87 28.10 2.05
C LEU A 143 12.06 29.37 2.35
N SER A 144 11.20 29.35 3.37
CA SER A 144 10.41 30.50 3.83
C SER A 144 11.29 31.55 4.52
N SER A 145 12.36 31.12 5.19
CA SER A 145 13.32 32.02 5.87
C SER A 145 14.23 32.78 4.91
N LEU A 146 14.41 32.33 3.66
CA LEU A 146 15.29 32.98 2.67
C LEU A 146 14.56 33.98 1.77
N ARG A 147 13.22 33.88 1.63
CA ARG A 147 12.43 34.86 0.86
C ARG A 147 12.12 36.15 1.65
N GLY A 148 12.32 36.16 2.96
CA GLY A 148 12.12 37.34 3.81
C GLY A 148 13.24 38.37 3.77
N SER A 149 14.39 38.07 3.16
CA SER A 149 15.63 38.86 3.31
C SER A 149 16.04 39.70 2.08
N PHE A 150 15.20 39.80 1.03
CA PHE A 150 15.54 40.51 -0.21
C PHE A 150 14.53 41.59 -0.63
N VAL A 151 13.83 42.22 0.31
CA VAL A 151 13.05 43.44 0.02
C VAL A 151 13.61 44.61 0.84
N GLY A 152 14.32 45.49 0.13
CA GLY A 152 14.41 46.92 0.43
C GLY A 152 15.62 47.38 1.23
N ASN A 153 16.73 47.71 0.56
CA ASN A 153 17.39 49.01 0.75
C ASN A 153 18.35 49.33 -0.41
N ASP A 154 17.82 49.88 -1.51
CA ASP A 154 18.62 50.66 -2.47
C ASP A 154 18.17 52.12 -2.33
N ASP A 155 18.72 52.80 -1.32
CA ASP A 155 18.92 54.26 -1.32
C ASP A 155 20.19 54.51 -2.13
N TRP A 156 20.12 55.15 -3.31
CA TRP A 156 21.09 56.11 -3.90
C TRP A 156 20.47 56.77 -5.14
#